data_AF-A0A8D0KTE8-F1
#
_entry.id   AF-A0A8D0KTE8-F1
#
_cell.length_a   1.000
_cell.length_b   1.000
_cell.length_c   1.000
_cell.angle_alpha   90.00
_cell.angle_beta   90.00
_cell.angle_gamma   90.00
#
_symmetry.space_group_name_H-M   'P 1'
#
loop_
_entity.id
_entity.type
_entity.pdbx_description
1 polymer ?
#
loop_
_entity_poly.entity_id
_entity_poly.type
_entity_poly.pdbx_seq_one_letter_code
_entity_poly.pdbx_strand_id
1 'polypeptide(L)'
;MGLAAVPGRQAAFRQGLAAAVQYARAVGCPRIHLMAGRVPPGTDLAAVASEMETTFIENLRYAADLLAQEDMIGLVEPINNRITDPSYYLNTPHQAAAILEKVGRPNLKLQLVKGCKQGGAAPVPSLGHIQIAQVPGRHEPDSPGELNFPYIFELLESLGYTGYVGCEYAPKGEWAHRRSEPHIQTLGAVVCPTAPAPEQV
;
A
#
# COMPACT_ATOMS: atom_id res chain seq x y z
N MET A 1 -3.86 11.42 -7.79
CA MET A 1 -2.51 10.87 -7.49
C MET A 1 -2.27 9.66 -8.40
N GLY A 2 -1.02 9.30 -8.69
CA GLY A 2 -0.69 8.28 -9.70
C GLY A 2 0.19 8.81 -10.82
N LEU A 3 1.24 9.55 -10.47
CA LEU A 3 2.15 10.21 -11.42
C LEU A 3 3.62 10.07 -11.04
N ALA A 4 3.93 9.34 -9.96
CA ALA A 4 5.28 9.33 -9.40
C ALA A 4 6.31 8.76 -10.38
N ALA A 5 5.92 7.81 -11.23
CA ALA A 5 6.76 7.20 -12.26
C ALA A 5 6.50 7.73 -13.67
N VAL A 6 5.64 8.75 -13.85
CA VAL A 6 5.20 9.20 -15.18
C VAL A 6 6.11 10.34 -15.66
N PRO A 7 6.91 10.13 -16.74
CA PRO A 7 7.82 11.16 -17.23
C PRO A 7 7.08 12.43 -17.68
N GLY A 8 7.70 13.58 -17.45
CA GLY A 8 7.12 14.90 -17.73
C GLY A 8 6.01 15.33 -16.77
N ARG A 9 5.66 14.52 -15.75
CA ARG A 9 4.60 14.82 -14.77
C ARG A 9 5.14 15.07 -13.36
N GLN A 10 6.45 15.24 -13.18
CA GLN A 10 7.11 15.46 -11.90
C GLN A 10 6.52 16.65 -11.14
N ALA A 11 6.29 17.79 -11.80
CA ALA A 11 5.71 18.97 -11.16
C ALA A 11 4.29 18.70 -10.62
N ALA A 12 3.46 18.01 -11.40
CA ALA A 12 2.11 17.63 -10.99
C ALA A 12 2.13 16.60 -9.85
N PHE A 13 3.09 15.66 -9.85
CA PHE A 13 3.32 14.76 -8.72
C PHE A 13 3.66 15.54 -7.44
N ARG A 14 4.62 16.48 -7.50
CA ARG A 14 5.04 17.27 -6.32
C ARG A 14 3.91 18.15 -5.76
N GLN A 15 3.10 18.76 -6.63
CA GLN A 15 1.90 19.50 -6.23
C GLN A 15 0.88 18.58 -5.52
N GLY A 16 0.61 17.41 -6.10
CA GLY A 16 -0.30 16.43 -5.50
C GLY A 16 0.20 15.91 -4.15
N LEU A 17 1.51 15.69 -4.03
CA LEU A 17 2.13 15.29 -2.76
C LEU A 17 2.02 16.39 -1.70
N ALA A 18 2.27 17.65 -2.04
CA ALA A 18 2.13 18.76 -1.11
C ALA A 18 0.69 18.86 -0.56
N ALA A 19 -0.31 18.71 -1.43
CA ALA A 19 -1.70 18.64 -1.00
C ALA A 19 -1.97 17.41 -0.10
N ALA A 20 -1.46 16.23 -0.47
CA ALA A 20 -1.63 15.01 0.34
C ALA A 20 -1.03 15.16 1.74
N VAL A 21 0.14 15.81 1.87
CA VAL A 21 0.76 16.12 3.17
C VAL A 21 -0.12 17.05 4.00
N GLN A 22 -0.73 18.07 3.39
CA GLN A 22 -1.67 18.96 4.10
C GLN A 22 -2.88 18.20 4.65
N TYR A 23 -3.48 17.32 3.85
CA TYR A 23 -4.58 16.47 4.31
C TYR A 23 -4.13 15.51 5.41
N ALA A 24 -2.99 14.83 5.22
CA ALA A 24 -2.45 13.89 6.18
C ALA A 24 -2.19 14.54 7.55
N ARG A 25 -1.63 15.75 7.56
CA ARG A 25 -1.49 16.57 8.78
C ARG A 25 -2.83 16.86 9.44
N ALA A 26 -3.81 17.32 8.66
CA ALA A 26 -5.11 17.72 9.20
C ALA A 26 -5.87 16.56 9.87
N VAL A 27 -5.65 15.32 9.42
CA VAL A 27 -6.32 14.13 9.97
C VAL A 27 -5.39 13.25 10.84
N GLY A 28 -4.16 13.69 11.09
CA GLY A 28 -3.18 12.93 11.86
C GLY A 28 -2.78 11.59 11.22
N CYS A 29 -2.82 11.48 9.88
CA CYS A 29 -2.41 10.26 9.18
C CYS A 29 -0.88 10.23 8.98
N PRO A 30 -0.16 9.24 9.52
CA PRO A 30 1.30 9.19 9.43
C PRO A 30 1.82 8.53 8.14
N ARG A 31 0.94 8.09 7.24
CA ARG A 31 1.32 7.29 6.06
C ARG A 31 0.63 7.80 4.79
N ILE A 32 1.39 7.89 3.70
CA ILE A 32 0.87 8.31 2.39
C ILE A 32 1.28 7.30 1.31
N HIS A 33 0.32 6.75 0.58
CA HIS A 33 0.61 5.93 -0.61
C HIS A 33 1.00 6.81 -1.81
N LEU A 34 2.23 6.61 -2.29
CA LEU A 34 2.83 7.26 -3.44
C LEU A 34 2.59 6.44 -4.71
N MET A 35 1.41 6.58 -5.30
CA MET A 35 1.03 5.83 -6.51
C MET A 35 1.97 6.11 -7.69
N ALA A 36 2.53 5.04 -8.27
CA ALA A 36 3.46 5.09 -9.40
C ALA A 36 2.82 5.70 -10.65
N GLY A 37 1.61 5.25 -10.99
CA GLY A 37 0.89 5.66 -12.19
C GLY A 37 0.97 4.63 -13.32
N ARG A 38 0.38 5.00 -14.45
CA ARG A 38 0.27 4.14 -15.63
C ARG A 38 1.37 4.42 -16.64
N VAL A 39 1.74 3.37 -17.38
CA VAL A 39 2.51 3.49 -18.62
C VAL A 39 1.73 4.42 -19.58
N PRO A 40 2.39 5.44 -20.17
CA PRO A 40 1.72 6.36 -21.07
C PRO A 40 1.00 5.64 -22.23
N PRO A 41 -0.23 6.04 -22.59
CA PRO A 41 -0.96 5.43 -23.70
C PRO A 41 -0.16 5.48 -25.01
N GLY A 42 -0.20 4.39 -25.78
CA GLY A 42 0.49 4.31 -27.07
C GLY A 42 2.01 4.10 -26.99
N THR A 43 2.55 3.84 -25.79
CA THR A 43 3.97 3.49 -25.60
C THR A 43 4.14 2.03 -25.19
N ASP A 44 5.22 1.41 -25.64
CA ASP A 44 5.66 0.11 -25.13
C ASP A 44 6.38 0.33 -23.80
N LEU A 45 6.00 -0.41 -22.76
CA LEU A 45 6.67 -0.39 -21.45
C LEU A 45 8.17 -0.62 -21.61
N ALA A 46 8.60 -1.53 -22.50
CA ALA A 46 10.04 -1.79 -22.69
C ALA A 46 10.80 -0.54 -23.17
N ALA A 47 10.15 0.31 -23.98
CA ALA A 47 10.76 1.52 -24.50
C ALA A 47 10.86 2.64 -23.46
N VAL A 48 9.88 2.73 -22.54
CA VAL A 48 9.81 3.81 -21.53
C VAL A 48 10.26 3.39 -20.13
N ALA A 49 10.52 2.09 -19.89
CA ALA A 49 10.79 1.55 -18.56
C ALA A 49 11.93 2.26 -17.83
N SER A 50 13.03 2.56 -18.54
CA SER A 50 14.21 3.23 -17.97
C SER A 50 13.89 4.68 -17.55
N GLU A 51 13.13 5.41 -18.36
CA GLU A 51 12.72 6.77 -18.08
C GLU A 51 11.70 6.83 -16.93
N MET A 52 10.75 5.89 -16.92
CA MET A 52 9.80 5.74 -15.82
C MET A 52 10.48 5.37 -14.50
N GLU A 53 11.48 4.47 -14.53
CA GLU A 53 12.25 4.10 -13.34
C GLU A 53 13.01 5.31 -12.79
N THR A 54 13.73 6.02 -13.66
CA THR A 54 14.49 7.22 -13.28
C THR A 54 13.57 8.26 -12.65
N THR A 55 12.45 8.56 -13.33
CA THR A 55 11.43 9.49 -12.82
C THR A 55 10.88 9.05 -11.47
N PHE A 56 10.63 7.75 -11.30
CA PHE A 56 10.08 7.22 -10.06
C PHE A 56 11.06 7.35 -8.90
N ILE A 57 12.32 6.98 -9.09
CA ILE A 57 13.36 7.09 -8.07
C ILE A 57 13.55 8.55 -7.63
N GLU A 58 13.61 9.48 -8.58
CA GLU A 58 13.76 10.91 -8.28
C GLU A 58 12.58 11.46 -7.48
N ASN A 59 11.36 11.14 -7.90
CA ASN A 59 10.15 11.58 -7.21
C ASN A 59 9.99 10.92 -5.83
N LEU A 60 10.39 9.66 -5.68
CA LEU A 60 10.37 8.98 -4.38
C LEU A 60 11.42 9.55 -3.42
N ARG A 61 12.63 9.91 -3.90
CA ARG A 61 13.62 10.62 -3.08
C ARG A 61 13.09 11.97 -2.60
N TYR A 62 12.52 12.75 -3.53
CA TYR A 62 11.87 14.01 -3.18
C TYR A 62 10.76 13.81 -2.14
N ALA A 63 9.91 12.80 -2.34
CA ALA A 63 8.82 12.51 -1.44
C ALA A 63 9.31 12.08 -0.05
N ALA A 64 10.32 11.22 0.01
CA ALA A 64 10.93 10.80 1.25
C ALA A 64 11.48 11.98 2.06
N ASP A 65 12.21 12.88 1.41
CA ASP A 65 12.83 14.04 2.07
C ASP A 65 11.75 15.02 2.58
N LEU A 66 10.64 15.18 1.87
CA LEU A 66 9.50 15.98 2.32
C LEU A 66 8.74 15.31 3.48
N LEU A 67 8.45 14.02 3.38
CA LEU A 67 7.71 13.28 4.40
C LEU A 67 8.50 13.15 5.70
N ALA A 68 9.83 13.08 5.63
CA ALA A 68 10.69 13.06 6.80
C ALA A 68 10.60 14.33 7.65
N GLN A 69 10.37 15.49 7.01
CA GLN A 69 10.16 16.77 7.72
C GLN A 69 8.85 16.80 8.52
N GLU A 70 7.96 15.86 8.24
CA GLU A 70 6.61 15.76 8.80
C GLU A 70 6.42 14.51 9.65
N ASP A 71 7.51 13.79 9.94
CA ASP A 71 7.48 12.49 10.63
C ASP A 71 6.53 11.47 9.97
N MET A 72 6.41 11.53 8.64
CA MET A 72 5.54 10.67 7.83
C MET A 72 6.32 9.59 7.07
N ILE A 73 5.61 8.49 6.78
CA ILE A 73 6.11 7.37 5.97
C ILE A 73 5.45 7.40 4.59
N GLY A 74 6.26 7.24 3.55
CA GLY A 74 5.78 7.00 2.20
C GLY A 74 5.60 5.50 1.94
N LEU A 75 4.49 5.12 1.32
CA LEU A 75 4.20 3.74 0.94
C LEU A 75 4.23 3.60 -0.58
N VAL A 76 4.81 2.51 -1.09
CA VAL A 76 4.69 2.10 -2.49
C VAL A 76 3.98 0.77 -2.56
N GLU A 77 2.98 0.65 -3.43
CA GLU A 77 2.17 -0.56 -3.59
C GLU A 77 2.31 -1.10 -5.01
N PRO A 78 2.78 -2.36 -5.18
CA PRO A 78 2.66 -3.05 -6.44
C PRO A 78 1.19 -3.43 -6.70
N ILE A 79 0.61 -2.96 -7.81
CA ILE A 79 -0.77 -3.27 -8.20
C ILE A 79 -0.78 -4.40 -9.22
N ASN A 80 -1.70 -5.36 -9.06
CA ASN A 80 -1.86 -6.46 -10.00
C ASN A 80 -2.29 -5.96 -11.38
N ASN A 81 -1.38 -6.05 -12.36
CA ASN A 81 -1.64 -5.64 -13.72
C ASN A 81 -2.53 -6.63 -14.52
N ARG A 82 -2.73 -7.87 -14.07
CA ARG A 82 -3.60 -8.82 -14.78
C ARG A 82 -5.08 -8.60 -14.48
N ILE A 83 -5.39 -8.15 -13.27
CA ILE A 83 -6.76 -8.08 -12.75
C ILE A 83 -7.19 -6.64 -12.47
N THR A 84 -6.32 -5.82 -11.90
CA THR A 84 -6.70 -4.50 -11.38
C THR A 84 -6.42 -3.38 -12.38
N ASP A 85 -5.20 -3.31 -12.92
CA ASP A 85 -4.84 -2.26 -13.89
C ASP A 85 -3.71 -2.71 -14.84
N PRO A 86 -4.04 -3.15 -16.07
CA PRO A 86 -3.06 -3.62 -17.06
C PRO A 86 -1.96 -2.65 -17.43
N SER A 87 -2.18 -1.35 -17.23
CA SER A 87 -1.21 -0.32 -17.59
C SER A 87 -0.41 0.17 -16.39
N TYR A 88 -0.59 -0.39 -15.19
CA TYR A 88 0.11 0.11 -14.00
C TYR A 88 1.59 -0.29 -13.98
N TYR A 89 2.45 0.70 -13.72
CA TYR A 89 3.91 0.56 -13.85
C TYR A 89 4.53 -0.34 -12.78
N LEU A 90 4.15 -0.13 -11.52
CA LEU A 90 4.70 -0.88 -10.38
C LEU A 90 3.81 -2.08 -10.09
N ASN A 91 4.15 -3.28 -10.56
CA ASN A 91 3.20 -4.40 -10.58
C ASN A 91 3.71 -5.71 -9.96
N THR A 92 4.92 -5.73 -9.41
CA THR A 92 5.42 -6.88 -8.62
C THR A 92 6.11 -6.44 -7.33
N PRO A 93 6.06 -7.25 -6.26
CA PRO A 93 6.83 -7.00 -5.04
C PRO A 93 8.34 -6.89 -5.28
N HIS A 94 8.89 -7.70 -6.20
CA HIS A 94 10.31 -7.67 -6.55
C HIS A 94 10.73 -6.33 -7.17
N GLN A 95 9.93 -5.80 -8.10
CA GLN A 95 10.16 -4.48 -8.68
C GLN A 95 10.12 -3.39 -7.60
N ALA A 96 9.12 -3.42 -6.70
CA ALA A 96 9.01 -2.45 -5.63
C ALA A 96 10.19 -2.51 -4.65
N ALA A 97 10.64 -3.70 -4.27
CA ALA A 97 11.82 -3.88 -3.43
C ALA A 97 13.08 -3.30 -4.09
N ALA A 98 13.31 -3.59 -5.39
CA ALA A 98 14.44 -3.06 -6.14
C ALA A 98 14.41 -1.52 -6.25
N ILE A 99 13.23 -0.93 -6.44
CA ILE A 99 13.07 0.53 -6.44
C ILE A 99 13.39 1.12 -5.06
N LEU A 100 12.84 0.55 -3.98
CA LEU A 100 13.09 1.03 -2.62
C LEU A 100 14.57 0.97 -2.25
N GLU A 101 15.28 -0.09 -2.65
CA GLU A 101 16.73 -0.23 -2.49
C GLU A 101 17.48 0.89 -3.22
N LYS A 102 17.15 1.14 -4.51
CA LYS A 102 17.76 2.24 -5.29
C LYS A 102 17.46 3.62 -4.72
N VAL A 103 16.28 3.82 -4.15
CA VAL A 103 15.92 5.09 -3.50
C VAL A 103 16.73 5.31 -2.22
N GLY A 104 16.95 4.27 -1.42
CA GLY A 104 17.82 4.30 -0.26
C GLY A 104 17.33 5.25 0.84
N ARG A 105 16.01 5.26 1.10
CA ARG A 105 15.37 6.10 2.13
C ARG A 105 14.61 5.24 3.13
N PRO A 106 14.90 5.34 4.45
CA PRO A 106 14.33 4.45 5.45
C PRO A 106 12.83 4.70 5.73
N ASN A 107 12.34 5.91 5.45
CA ASN A 107 10.93 6.30 5.62
C ASN A 107 10.08 6.01 4.37
N LEU A 108 10.61 5.28 3.39
CA LEU A 108 9.80 4.65 2.35
C LEU A 108 9.68 3.16 2.61
N LYS A 109 8.45 2.65 2.54
CA LYS A 109 8.12 1.27 2.85
C LYS A 109 7.20 0.67 1.78
N LEU A 110 7.18 -0.64 1.71
CA LEU A 110 6.31 -1.44 0.86
C LEU A 110 4.93 -1.55 1.50
N GLN A 111 3.88 -1.35 0.71
CA GLN A 111 2.51 -1.75 1.01
C GLN A 111 2.21 -3.04 0.25
N LEU A 112 1.78 -4.08 0.96
CA LEU A 112 1.46 -5.38 0.38
C LEU A 112 -0.04 -5.66 0.45
N VAL A 113 -0.63 -6.03 -0.69
CA VAL A 113 -2.00 -6.58 -0.73
C VAL A 113 -1.91 -8.11 -0.75
N LYS A 114 -2.24 -8.76 0.36
CA LYS A 114 -2.30 -10.22 0.45
C LYS A 114 -3.69 -10.68 -0.02
N GLY A 115 -3.80 -10.79 -1.33
CA GLY A 115 -5.03 -11.11 -2.06
C GLY A 115 -4.80 -11.25 -3.57
N CYS A 116 -3.54 -11.33 -3.99
CA CYS A 116 -3.12 -11.41 -5.37
C CYS A 116 -2.06 -12.51 -5.47
N LYS A 117 -2.15 -13.41 -6.47
CA LYS A 117 -1.23 -14.55 -6.67
C LYS A 117 0.22 -14.16 -7.02
N GLN A 118 0.62 -12.91 -6.79
CA GLN A 118 1.98 -12.44 -7.00
C GLN A 118 2.84 -12.84 -5.79
N GLY A 119 3.32 -14.08 -5.85
CA GLY A 119 4.19 -14.69 -4.86
C GLY A 119 5.51 -13.95 -4.69
N GLY A 120 5.97 -13.93 -3.43
CA GLY A 120 7.26 -13.44 -2.99
C GLY A 120 7.16 -12.95 -1.54
N ALA A 121 7.87 -13.60 -0.62
CA ALA A 121 8.02 -13.06 0.73
C ALA A 121 8.97 -11.86 0.65
N ALA A 122 8.44 -10.63 0.65
CA ALA A 122 9.27 -9.46 0.84
C ALA A 122 9.89 -9.51 2.25
N PRO A 123 11.16 -9.13 2.43
CA PRO A 123 11.77 -9.09 3.75
C PRO A 123 11.02 -8.10 4.65
N VAL A 124 10.58 -8.58 5.82
CA VAL A 124 9.74 -7.89 6.83
C VAL A 124 10.17 -6.44 7.15
N PRO A 125 11.46 -6.06 7.22
CA PRO A 125 11.87 -4.68 7.56
C PRO A 125 11.41 -3.59 6.58
N SER A 126 11.03 -4.00 5.35
CA SER A 126 10.53 -3.10 4.31
C SER A 126 9.02 -2.90 4.37
N LEU A 127 8.27 -3.68 5.16
CA LEU A 127 6.81 -3.65 5.20
C LEU A 127 6.28 -2.47 6.04
N GLY A 128 5.52 -1.59 5.41
CA GLY A 128 4.93 -0.41 6.06
C GLY A 128 3.42 -0.49 6.26
N HIS A 129 2.74 -1.26 5.42
CA HIS A 129 1.31 -1.51 5.54
C HIS A 129 0.91 -2.81 4.83
N ILE A 130 -0.20 -3.42 5.29
CA ILE A 130 -0.75 -4.63 4.72
C ILE A 130 -2.23 -4.40 4.46
N GLN A 131 -2.69 -4.85 3.31
CA GLN A 131 -4.11 -4.93 2.99
C GLN A 131 -4.51 -6.36 2.67
N ILE A 132 -5.77 -6.71 2.94
CA ILE A 132 -6.30 -8.05 2.77
C ILE A 132 -7.60 -8.06 1.97
N ALA A 133 -7.73 -9.09 1.14
CA ALA A 133 -8.96 -9.48 0.46
C ALA A 133 -8.86 -10.95 0.08
N GLN A 134 -9.98 -11.68 0.10
CA GLN A 134 -9.97 -13.11 -0.24
C GLN A 134 -9.70 -13.35 -1.74
N VAL A 135 -9.00 -14.43 -2.06
CA VAL A 135 -8.67 -14.85 -3.43
C VAL A 135 -9.61 -15.97 -3.89
N PRO A 136 -10.11 -15.95 -5.14
CA PRO A 136 -9.84 -14.96 -6.21
C PRO A 136 -10.81 -13.77 -6.26
N GLY A 137 -11.92 -13.81 -5.54
CA GLY A 137 -13.02 -12.86 -5.72
C GLY A 137 -12.81 -11.45 -5.14
N ARG A 138 -11.71 -11.21 -4.42
CA ARG A 138 -11.47 -9.98 -3.63
C ARG A 138 -12.62 -9.64 -2.67
N HIS A 139 -13.20 -10.66 -2.05
CA HIS A 139 -14.29 -10.52 -1.08
C HIS A 139 -13.78 -10.52 0.36
N GLU A 140 -14.71 -10.52 1.32
CA GLU A 140 -14.44 -10.57 2.76
C GLU A 140 -13.44 -11.69 3.11
N PRO A 141 -12.54 -11.52 4.09
CA PRO A 141 -11.55 -12.53 4.48
C PRO A 141 -12.13 -13.89 4.87
N ASP A 142 -13.34 -13.92 5.41
CA ASP A 142 -14.05 -15.14 5.81
C ASP A 142 -14.86 -15.79 4.68
N SER A 143 -14.91 -15.17 3.50
CA SER A 143 -15.55 -15.77 2.33
C SER A 143 -14.74 -16.97 1.82
N PRO A 144 -15.40 -17.93 1.13
CA PRO A 144 -14.69 -19.05 0.51
C PRO A 144 -13.59 -18.59 -0.45
N GLY A 145 -12.39 -19.14 -0.30
CA GLY A 145 -11.26 -18.81 -1.14
C GLY A 145 -9.98 -19.55 -0.77
N GLU A 146 -8.87 -19.10 -1.34
CA GLU A 146 -7.57 -19.79 -1.26
C GLU A 146 -6.74 -19.40 -0.01
N LEU A 147 -7.05 -18.27 0.64
CA LEU A 147 -6.24 -17.73 1.74
C LEU A 147 -6.79 -18.11 3.12
N ASN A 148 -5.90 -18.62 3.98
CA ASN A 148 -6.15 -18.85 5.41
C ASN A 148 -5.73 -17.61 6.22
N PHE A 149 -6.67 -16.71 6.50
CA PHE A 149 -6.39 -15.46 7.22
C PHE A 149 -5.98 -15.64 8.70
N PRO A 150 -6.59 -16.54 9.49
CA PRO A 150 -6.09 -16.86 10.84
C PRO A 150 -4.58 -17.14 10.85
N TYR A 151 -4.11 -18.04 9.98
CA TYR A 151 -2.68 -18.33 9.84
C TYR A 151 -1.86 -17.09 9.42
N ILE A 152 -2.39 -16.26 8.53
CA ILE A 152 -1.72 -15.02 8.11
C ILE A 152 -1.56 -14.06 9.28
N PHE A 153 -2.58 -13.90 10.14
CA PHE A 153 -2.51 -13.00 11.29
C PHE A 153 -1.54 -13.52 12.36
N GLU A 154 -1.58 -14.81 12.68
CA GLU A 154 -0.59 -15.45 13.56
C GLU A 154 0.85 -15.25 13.04
N LEU A 155 1.04 -15.38 11.72
CA LEU A 155 2.35 -15.13 11.10
C LEU A 155 2.77 -13.67 11.26
N LEU A 156 1.87 -12.70 11.05
CA LEU A 156 2.17 -11.28 11.23
C LEU A 156 2.54 -10.94 12.68
N GLU A 157 1.82 -11.50 13.64
CA GLU A 157 2.13 -11.37 15.07
C GLU A 157 3.50 -11.97 15.40
N SER A 158 3.80 -13.19 14.92
CA SER A 158 5.09 -13.85 15.16
C SER A 158 6.29 -13.11 14.54
N LEU A 159 6.04 -12.36 13.46
CA LEU A 159 7.02 -11.50 12.81
C LEU A 159 7.11 -10.09 13.45
N GLY A 160 6.32 -9.81 14.49
CA GLY A 160 6.34 -8.54 15.21
C GLY A 160 5.72 -7.38 14.43
N TYR A 161 4.79 -7.63 13.50
CA TYR A 161 4.09 -6.56 12.79
C TYR A 161 3.13 -5.83 13.74
N THR A 162 3.35 -4.53 13.93
CA THR A 162 2.55 -3.67 14.83
C THR A 162 1.69 -2.66 14.08
N GLY A 163 1.68 -2.70 12.75
CA GLY A 163 0.89 -1.80 11.91
C GLY A 163 -0.58 -2.22 11.80
N TYR A 164 -1.36 -1.39 11.11
CA TYR A 164 -2.76 -1.69 10.79
C TYR A 164 -2.85 -2.70 9.63
N VAL A 165 -3.89 -3.53 9.63
CA VAL A 165 -4.27 -4.38 8.48
C VAL A 165 -5.49 -3.76 7.81
N GLY A 166 -5.32 -3.26 6.58
CA GLY A 166 -6.39 -2.65 5.79
C GLY A 166 -7.31 -3.69 5.15
N CYS A 167 -8.62 -3.50 5.27
CA CYS A 167 -9.62 -4.37 4.66
C CYS A 167 -10.04 -3.82 3.30
N GLU A 168 -9.31 -4.16 2.24
CA GLU A 168 -9.54 -3.65 0.88
C GLU A 168 -10.21 -4.71 -0.03
N TYR A 169 -11.42 -5.11 0.36
CA TYR A 169 -12.24 -6.07 -0.36
C TYR A 169 -13.54 -5.44 -0.89
N ALA A 170 -14.10 -6.06 -1.93
CA ALA A 170 -15.44 -5.81 -2.44
C ALA A 170 -16.43 -6.73 -1.72
N PRO A 171 -17.29 -6.21 -0.83
CA PRO A 171 -18.21 -7.06 -0.08
C PRO A 171 -19.22 -7.74 -1.00
N LYS A 172 -19.65 -8.96 -0.65
CA LYS A 172 -20.68 -9.69 -1.42
C LYS A 172 -22.11 -9.18 -1.20
N GLY A 173 -22.40 -8.56 -0.06
CA GLY A 173 -23.73 -8.04 0.30
C GLY A 173 -23.82 -6.52 0.47
N GLU A 174 -24.93 -6.01 0.99
CA GLU A 174 -25.09 -4.59 1.37
C GLU A 174 -24.37 -4.26 2.69
N TRP A 175 -23.81 -3.05 2.79
CA TRP A 175 -23.01 -2.60 3.95
C TRP A 175 -23.83 -2.34 5.22
N ALA A 176 -25.12 -2.05 5.10
CA ALA A 176 -25.94 -1.52 6.19
C ALA A 176 -26.20 -2.48 7.37
N HIS A 177 -25.95 -3.79 7.20
CA HIS A 177 -26.38 -4.81 8.17
C HIS A 177 -25.26 -5.59 8.88
N ARG A 178 -23.97 -5.23 8.73
CA ARG A 178 -22.87 -6.16 9.05
C ARG A 178 -21.95 -5.83 10.23
N ARG A 179 -22.26 -4.82 11.06
CA ARG A 179 -21.48 -4.53 12.29
C ARG A 179 -21.40 -5.70 13.28
N SER A 180 -22.27 -6.70 13.16
CA SER A 180 -22.33 -7.90 14.03
C SER A 180 -21.70 -9.15 13.42
N GLU A 181 -21.06 -9.08 12.26
CA GLU A 181 -20.47 -10.27 11.65
C GLU A 181 -19.15 -10.68 12.33
N PRO A 182 -18.95 -12.00 12.57
CA PRO A 182 -17.84 -12.50 13.38
C PRO A 182 -16.47 -12.15 12.80
N HIS A 183 -16.33 -12.00 11.48
CA HIS A 183 -15.07 -11.57 10.89
C HIS A 183 -14.70 -10.12 11.26
N ILE A 184 -15.66 -9.21 11.42
CA ILE A 184 -15.39 -7.83 11.87
C ILE A 184 -14.91 -7.84 13.34
N GLN A 185 -15.41 -8.76 14.16
CA GLN A 185 -14.96 -8.93 15.55
C GLN A 185 -13.54 -9.52 15.62
N THR A 186 -13.23 -10.52 14.80
CA THR A 186 -11.87 -11.09 14.68
C THR A 186 -10.87 -10.08 14.10
N LEU A 187 -11.29 -9.26 13.12
CA LEU A 187 -10.48 -8.18 12.56
C LEU A 187 -10.30 -7.03 13.56
N GLY A 188 -11.31 -6.73 14.38
CA GLY A 188 -11.23 -5.72 15.44
C GLY A 188 -10.10 -5.96 16.44
N ALA A 189 -9.68 -7.21 16.65
CA ALA A 189 -8.53 -7.56 17.48
C ALA A 189 -7.17 -7.30 16.81
N VAL A 190 -7.10 -7.32 15.48
CA VAL A 190 -5.85 -7.17 14.69
C VAL A 190 -5.66 -5.73 14.17
N VAL A 191 -6.72 -4.92 14.15
CA VAL A 191 -6.74 -3.57 13.57
C VAL A 191 -6.31 -2.48 14.58
N CYS A 192 -5.89 -2.81 15.80
CA CYS A 192 -5.41 -1.80 16.73
C CYS A 192 -4.37 -2.38 17.70
N PRO A 193 -3.07 -2.01 17.64
CA PRO A 193 -2.26 -2.10 18.85
C PRO A 193 -2.94 -1.18 19.86
N THR A 194 -3.35 -1.74 20.99
CA THR A 194 -4.08 -1.06 22.07
C THR A 194 -3.65 0.40 22.21
N ALA A 195 -4.49 1.32 21.73
CA ALA A 195 -4.39 2.70 22.17
C ALA A 195 -4.64 2.68 23.69
N PRO A 196 -3.78 3.28 24.52
CA PRO A 196 -4.10 3.43 25.93
C PRO A 196 -5.44 4.16 26.03
N ALA A 197 -6.34 3.63 26.87
CA ALA A 197 -7.63 4.25 27.11
C ALA A 197 -7.42 5.73 27.50
N PRO A 198 -8.23 6.67 26.99
CA PRO A 198 -8.15 8.04 27.48
C PRO A 198 -8.42 8.03 28.98
N GLU A 199 -7.45 8.53 29.77
CA GLU A 199 -7.68 8.83 31.18
C GLU A 199 -8.89 9.76 31.26
N GLN A 200 -9.89 9.31 32.02
CA GLN A 200 -11.02 10.16 32.36
C GLN A 200 -10.49 11.32 33.20
N VAL A 201 -10.52 12.53 32.64
CA VAL A 201 -10.43 13.80 33.37
C VAL A 201 -11.83 14.21 33.77
#